data_AF-A0A2E7HBG9-F1
#
_entry.id   AF-A0A2E7HBG9-F1
#
_cell.length_a   1.000
_cell.length_b   1.000
_cell.length_c   1.000
_cell.angle_alpha   90.00
_cell.angle_beta   90.00
_cell.angle_gamma   90.00
#
_symmetry.space_group_name_H-M   'P 1'
#
loop_
_entity.id
_entity.type
_entity.pdbx_description
1 polymer ?
#
loop_
_entity_poly.entity_id
_entity_poly.type
_entity_poly.pdbx_seq_one_letter_code
_entity_poly.pdbx_strand_id
1 'polypeptide(L)'
;MVGAMLGAHQPGDELGWHYDPNDGVVTLMVQRCSGGGCFEFAHMNRPDDTSEAVQRDAIDAVMSGQWPGTRQLDQKQGDFTILNGSRSLHRVTPVEAGPDRIMLLLSYDGCPDQVFSEDVHRDFFGRGASTR
;
A
#
# COMPACT_ATOMS: atom_id res chain seq x y z
N MET A 1 3.79 12.76 -11.21
CA MET A 1 2.92 13.45 -10.22
C MET A 1 3.50 13.32 -8.81
N VAL A 2 3.41 14.35 -7.96
CA VAL A 2 3.64 14.22 -6.50
C VAL A 2 2.34 14.53 -5.79
N GLY A 3 1.72 13.50 -5.21
CA GLY A 3 0.51 13.61 -4.41
C GLY A 3 0.80 13.31 -2.95
N ALA A 4 0.21 14.07 -2.04
CA ALA A 4 0.25 13.81 -0.61
C ALA A 4 -1.17 13.62 -0.09
N MET A 5 -1.44 12.48 0.54
CA MET A 5 -2.74 12.13 1.12
C MET A 5 -2.56 11.76 2.59
N LEU A 6 -3.44 12.25 3.45
CA LEU A 6 -3.54 11.78 4.83
C LEU A 6 -4.66 10.73 4.90
N GLY A 7 -4.31 9.48 5.17
CA GLY A 7 -5.27 8.42 5.44
C GLY A 7 -5.48 8.23 6.94
N ALA A 8 -6.73 8.14 7.37
CA ALA A 8 -7.12 7.80 8.74
C ALA A 8 -7.92 6.49 8.71
N HIS A 9 -7.43 5.47 9.41
CA HIS A 9 -8.06 4.15 9.47
C HIS A 9 -8.57 3.91 10.89
N GLN A 10 -9.88 3.67 11.00
CA GLN A 10 -10.58 3.39 12.24
C GLN A 10 -10.54 1.89 12.58
N PRO A 11 -10.85 1.48 13.82
CA PRO A 11 -11.01 0.06 14.13
C PRO A 11 -11.96 -0.64 13.16
N GLY A 12 -11.50 -1.74 12.56
CA GLY A 12 -12.19 -2.47 11.50
C GLY A 12 -11.69 -2.15 10.08
N ASP A 13 -11.08 -0.99 9.85
CA ASP A 13 -10.53 -0.65 8.54
C ASP A 13 -9.27 -1.46 8.25
N GLU A 14 -9.11 -1.83 6.99
CA GLU A 14 -7.94 -2.53 6.45
C GLU A 14 -7.65 -2.06 5.01
N LEU A 15 -6.49 -2.46 4.50
CA LEU A 15 -6.22 -2.40 3.07
C LEU A 15 -5.61 -3.74 2.66
N GLY A 16 -6.39 -4.57 1.97
CA GLY A 16 -6.01 -5.92 1.60
C GLY A 16 -4.77 -5.99 0.70
N TRP A 17 -4.31 -7.21 0.39
CA TRP A 17 -3.14 -7.42 -0.46
C TRP A 17 -3.32 -6.79 -1.84
N HIS A 18 -2.41 -5.91 -2.23
CA HIS A 18 -2.40 -5.24 -3.53
C HIS A 18 -0.97 -4.90 -3.97
N TYR A 19 -0.85 -4.52 -5.24
CA TYR A 19 0.30 -3.81 -5.77
C TYR A 19 -0.10 -2.36 -6.02
N ASP A 20 0.86 -1.46 -5.90
CA ASP A 20 0.65 -0.08 -6.31
C ASP A 20 0.74 0.07 -7.83
N PRO A 21 -0.06 0.96 -8.43
CA PRO A 21 0.01 1.26 -9.85
C PRO A 21 1.13 2.27 -10.21
N ASN A 22 1.88 2.77 -9.22
CA ASN A 22 2.96 3.76 -9.38
C ASN A 22 4.34 3.17 -9.03
N ASP A 23 5.42 3.90 -9.35
CA ASP A 23 6.80 3.45 -9.14
C ASP A 23 7.22 3.32 -7.67
N GLY A 24 6.47 3.93 -6.74
CA GLY A 24 6.70 3.76 -5.31
C GLY A 24 5.81 4.62 -4.43
N VAL A 25 5.48 4.06 -3.26
CA VAL A 25 4.78 4.76 -2.19
C VAL A 25 5.75 4.99 -1.04
N VAL A 26 5.78 6.25 -0.61
CA VAL A 26 6.50 6.70 0.56
C VAL A 26 5.47 6.99 1.63
N THR A 27 5.66 6.43 2.83
CA THR A 27 4.74 6.65 3.95
C THR A 27 5.45 7.30 5.12
N LEU A 28 4.73 8.15 5.85
CA LEU A 28 5.11 8.64 7.16
C LEU A 28 4.00 8.29 8.14
N MET A 29 4.33 7.51 9.17
CA MET A 29 3.39 7.16 10.23
C MET A 29 3.17 8.36 11.15
N VAL A 30 1.97 8.97 11.08
CA VAL A 30 1.63 10.17 11.87
C VAL A 30 1.05 9.80 13.23
N GLN A 31 0.23 8.76 13.29
CA GLN A 31 -0.35 8.23 14.53
C GLN A 31 -0.54 6.72 14.42
N ARG A 32 0.04 5.96 15.35
CA ARG A 32 -0.19 4.51 15.42
C ARG A 32 -1.51 4.22 16.14
N CYS A 33 -2.21 3.20 15.68
CA CYS A 33 -3.24 2.55 16.49
C CYS A 33 -2.60 1.70 17.62
N SER A 34 -3.44 1.21 18.52
CA SER A 34 -3.01 0.42 19.68
C SER A 34 -2.90 -1.08 19.37
N GLY A 35 -3.65 -1.58 18.39
CA GLY A 35 -3.63 -2.98 17.95
C GLY A 35 -3.96 -3.11 16.46
N GLY A 36 -3.46 -4.18 15.82
CA GLY A 36 -3.57 -4.39 14.38
C GLY A 36 -2.90 -3.29 13.55
N GLY A 37 -3.44 -3.01 12.36
CA GLY A 37 -2.95 -1.94 11.48
C GLY A 37 -1.51 -2.14 11.00
N CYS A 38 -1.05 -3.39 10.99
CA CYS A 38 0.33 -3.75 10.68
C CYS A 38 0.56 -3.69 9.17
N PHE A 39 1.67 -3.09 8.76
CA PHE A 39 2.08 -3.10 7.37
C PHE A 39 2.80 -4.41 7.07
N GLU A 40 2.30 -5.18 6.11
CA GLU A 40 2.91 -6.43 5.66
C GLU A 40 3.25 -6.35 4.18
N PHE A 41 4.38 -6.93 3.79
CA PHE A 41 4.81 -6.94 2.39
C PHE A 41 5.61 -8.20 2.03
N ALA A 42 5.45 -8.65 0.80
CA ALA A 42 6.26 -9.68 0.16
C ALA A 42 7.32 -9.01 -0.72
N HIS A 43 8.56 -8.96 -0.23
CA HIS A 43 9.63 -8.23 -0.91
C HIS A 43 9.86 -8.76 -2.33
N MET A 44 9.76 -7.87 -3.32
CA MET A 44 10.07 -8.12 -4.74
C MET A 44 9.42 -9.40 -5.29
N ASN A 45 8.21 -9.72 -4.84
CA ASN A 45 7.55 -10.96 -5.25
C ASN A 45 6.98 -10.89 -6.67
N ARG A 46 6.76 -9.70 -7.24
CA ARG A 46 6.24 -9.58 -8.59
C ARG A 46 7.31 -10.00 -9.61
N PRO A 47 7.06 -11.06 -10.40
CA PRO A 47 8.02 -11.50 -11.42
C PRO A 47 8.02 -10.55 -12.63
N ASP A 48 9.14 -10.55 -13.36
CA ASP A 48 9.25 -9.82 -14.64
C ASP A 48 8.45 -10.49 -15.76
N ASP A 49 8.25 -11.80 -15.68
CA ASP A 49 7.39 -12.55 -16.60
C ASP A 49 5.94 -12.14 -16.39
N THR A 50 5.35 -11.49 -17.39
CA THR A 50 3.98 -10.96 -17.34
C THR A 50 2.91 -11.99 -17.64
N SER A 51 3.26 -13.27 -17.83
CA SER A 51 2.29 -14.33 -18.04
C SER A 51 1.41 -14.51 -16.81
N GLU A 52 0.11 -14.68 -17.04
CA GLU A 52 -0.88 -14.75 -15.97
C GLU A 52 -0.62 -15.93 -15.01
N ALA A 53 -0.08 -17.04 -15.52
CA ALA A 53 0.27 -18.20 -14.71
C ALA A 53 1.38 -17.87 -13.71
N VAL A 54 2.48 -17.29 -14.16
CA VAL A 54 3.63 -16.95 -13.31
C VAL A 54 3.26 -15.87 -12.29
N GLN A 55 2.45 -14.89 -12.69
CA GLN A 55 1.95 -13.84 -11.78
C GLN A 55 1.05 -14.43 -10.69
N ARG A 56 0.14 -15.36 -11.03
CA ARG A 56 -0.73 -16.04 -10.05
C ARG A 56 0.08 -16.90 -9.08
N ASP A 57 1.02 -17.70 -9.58
CA ASP A 57 1.85 -18.56 -8.71
C ASP A 57 2.61 -17.74 -7.65
N ALA A 58 3.13 -16.57 -8.04
CA ALA A 58 3.80 -15.66 -7.12
C ALA A 58 2.85 -15.05 -6.07
N ILE A 59 1.61 -14.74 -6.43
CA ILE A 59 0.58 -14.25 -5.50
C ILE A 59 0.15 -15.38 -4.57
N ASP A 60 -0.13 -16.57 -5.10
CA ASP A 60 -0.57 -17.74 -4.35
C ASP A 60 0.47 -18.14 -3.30
N ALA A 61 1.76 -18.05 -3.62
CA ALA A 61 2.84 -18.26 -2.67
C ALA A 61 2.82 -17.25 -1.50
N VAL A 62 2.40 -16.00 -1.72
CA VAL A 62 2.22 -15.03 -0.63
C VAL A 62 0.98 -15.37 0.18
N MET A 63 -0.14 -15.66 -0.49
CA MET A 63 -1.42 -15.97 0.17
C MET A 63 -1.37 -17.25 1.00
N SER A 64 -0.57 -18.23 0.58
CA SER A 64 -0.32 -19.48 1.33
C SER A 64 0.74 -19.34 2.42
N GLY A 65 1.37 -18.16 2.57
CA GLY A 65 2.45 -17.92 3.52
C GLY A 65 3.77 -18.61 3.16
N GLN A 66 3.92 -19.06 1.92
CA GLN A 66 5.10 -19.77 1.43
C GLN A 66 6.18 -18.85 0.86
N TRP A 67 5.87 -17.58 0.60
CA TRP A 67 6.85 -16.62 0.10
C TRP A 67 7.90 -16.28 1.17
N PRO A 68 9.19 -16.62 0.99
CA PRO A 68 10.22 -16.41 2.03
C PRO A 68 10.50 -14.94 2.34
N GLY A 69 10.11 -14.04 1.44
CA GLY A 69 10.31 -12.59 1.54
C GLY A 69 9.20 -11.84 2.27
N THR A 70 8.19 -12.53 2.82
CA THR A 70 7.08 -11.87 3.55
C THR A 70 7.57 -11.33 4.88
N ARG A 71 7.32 -10.05 5.15
CA ARG A 71 7.74 -9.32 6.35
C ARG A 71 6.58 -8.48 6.86
N GLN A 72 6.55 -8.29 8.17
CA GLN A 72 5.67 -7.33 8.84
C GLN A 72 6.54 -6.21 9.43
N LEU A 73 6.15 -4.95 9.20
CA LEU A 73 6.78 -3.78 9.80
C LEU A 73 5.88 -3.24 10.92
N ASP A 74 6.44 -3.16 12.11
CA ASP A 74 5.84 -2.45 13.24
C ASP A 74 6.23 -0.98 13.18
N GLN A 75 5.60 -0.25 12.26
CA GLN A 75 5.86 1.18 12.05
C GLN A 75 5.46 1.99 13.29
N LYS A 76 6.42 2.72 13.84
CA LYS A 76 6.24 3.65 14.96
C LYS A 76 5.86 5.03 14.45
N GLN A 77 5.26 5.82 15.34
CA GLN A 77 4.99 7.23 15.04
C GLN A 77 6.31 7.93 14.68
N GLY A 78 6.33 8.63 13.54
CA GLY A 78 7.50 9.27 12.96
C GLY A 78 8.29 8.40 11.99
N ASP A 79 8.01 7.10 11.88
CA ASP A 79 8.71 6.24 10.93
C ASP A 79 8.38 6.65 9.49
N PHE A 80 9.45 6.83 8.72
CA PHE A 80 9.41 7.10 7.29
C PHE A 80 9.79 5.83 6.55
N THR A 81 8.90 5.32 5.69
CA THR A 81 9.08 4.07 4.97
C THR A 81 8.97 4.29 3.47
N ILE A 82 9.94 3.77 2.72
CA ILE A 82 9.92 3.74 1.25
C ILE A 82 9.68 2.30 0.82
N LEU A 83 8.67 2.07 -0.01
CA LEU A 83 8.37 0.76 -0.59
C LEU A 83 8.25 0.86 -2.10
N ASN A 84 8.83 -0.12 -2.81
CA ASN A 84 8.50 -0.36 -4.21
C ASN A 84 7.21 -1.19 -4.29
N GLY A 85 6.07 -0.52 -4.22
CA GLY A 85 4.75 -1.14 -4.17
C GLY A 85 4.30 -1.76 -5.50
N SER A 86 4.84 -1.32 -6.64
CA SER A 86 4.58 -1.98 -7.94
C SER A 86 5.25 -3.34 -8.07
N ARG A 87 6.31 -3.59 -7.27
CA ARG A 87 7.09 -4.84 -7.28
C ARG A 87 6.92 -5.72 -6.05
N SER A 88 6.38 -5.18 -4.96
CA SER A 88 6.19 -5.89 -3.70
C SER A 88 4.70 -5.87 -3.32
N LEU A 89 4.07 -7.03 -3.30
CA LEU A 89 2.68 -7.18 -2.85
C LEU A 89 2.63 -6.81 -1.36
N HIS A 90 1.66 -6.00 -0.97
CA HIS A 90 1.60 -5.49 0.40
C HIS A 90 0.16 -5.25 0.87
N ARG A 91 0.00 -5.17 2.18
CA ARG A 91 -1.28 -4.91 2.84
C ARG A 91 -1.10 -4.16 4.14
N VAL A 92 -2.21 -3.64 4.66
CA VAL A 92 -2.38 -3.22 6.04
C VAL A 92 -3.41 -4.14 6.68
N THR A 93 -3.04 -4.84 7.75
CA THR A 93 -3.98 -5.68 8.50
C THR A 93 -5.08 -4.84 9.16
N PRO A 94 -6.25 -5.41 9.50
CA PRO A 94 -7.29 -4.68 10.21
C PRO A 94 -6.77 -3.92 11.42
N VAL A 95 -7.22 -2.68 11.60
CA VAL A 95 -7.03 -1.97 12.86
C VAL A 95 -7.91 -2.64 13.91
N GLU A 96 -7.31 -3.16 14.97
CA GLU A 96 -8.04 -3.91 16.01
C GLU A 96 -8.49 -3.00 17.16
N ALA A 97 -7.68 -1.99 17.51
CA ALA A 97 -7.93 -1.14 18.66
C ALA A 97 -7.12 0.16 18.64
N GLY A 98 -7.56 1.13 19.44
CA GLY A 98 -6.83 2.38 19.70
C GLY A 98 -7.37 3.57 18.92
N PRO A 99 -6.71 4.73 19.00
CA PRO A 99 -7.11 5.85 18.17
C PRO A 99 -6.85 5.51 16.70
N ASP A 100 -7.43 6.27 15.78
CA ASP A 100 -7.27 6.07 14.34
C ASP A 100 -5.79 5.94 13.95
N ARG A 101 -5.48 5.00 13.05
CA ARG A 101 -4.16 4.88 12.44
C ARG A 101 -4.05 5.93 11.33
N ILE A 102 -3.26 6.96 11.58
CA ILE A 102 -3.09 8.10 10.67
C ILE A 102 -1.73 8.00 9.97
N MET A 103 -1.76 8.03 8.64
CA MET A 103 -0.58 7.91 7.80
C MET A 103 -0.60 8.96 6.71
N LEU A 104 0.54 9.60 6.47
CA LEU A 104 0.77 10.41 5.27
C LEU A 104 1.32 9.50 4.18
N LEU A 105 0.65 9.45 3.04
CA LEU A 105 1.07 8.74 1.84
C LEU A 105 1.54 9.75 0.80
N LEU A 106 2.76 9.55 0.34
CA LEU A 106 3.42 10.33 -0.69
C LEU A 106 3.61 9.39 -1.89
N SER A 107 2.91 9.71 -2.98
CA SER A 107 3.02 8.93 -4.22
C SER A 107 3.97 9.64 -5.18
N TYR A 108 4.87 8.85 -5.78
CA TYR A 108 5.74 9.30 -6.86
C TYR A 108 5.57 8.38 -8.08
N ASP A 109 5.69 8.98 -9.26
CA ASP A 109 5.74 8.25 -10.52
C ASP A 109 6.74 8.93 -11.46
N GLY A 110 7.56 8.14 -12.15
CA GLY A 110 8.56 8.64 -13.09
C GLY A 110 7.95 9.22 -14.37
N CYS A 111 6.72 8.86 -14.72
CA CYS A 111 5.99 9.45 -15.83
C CYS A 111 5.39 10.82 -15.41
N PRO A 112 5.79 11.93 -16.07
CA PRO A 112 5.38 13.28 -15.68
C PRO A 112 3.87 13.48 -15.60
N ASP A 113 3.11 12.80 -16.45
CA ASP A 113 1.66 12.96 -16.63
C ASP A 113 0.84 11.79 -16.05
N GLN A 114 1.46 10.93 -15.24
CA GLN A 114 0.71 9.85 -14.60
C GLN A 114 -0.34 10.41 -13.65
N VAL A 115 -1.58 9.97 -13.83
CA VAL A 115 -2.74 10.26 -12.98
C VAL A 115 -3.37 8.93 -12.62
N PHE A 116 -3.80 8.76 -11.37
CA PHE A 116 -4.56 7.59 -10.97
C PHE A 116 -5.89 7.49 -11.74
N SER A 117 -6.42 6.28 -11.89
CA SER A 117 -7.72 6.09 -12.54
C SER A 117 -8.84 6.84 -11.80
N GLU A 118 -9.94 7.13 -12.48
CA GLU A 118 -11.10 7.75 -11.84
C GLU A 118 -11.64 6.93 -10.66
N ASP A 119 -11.56 5.59 -10.76
CA ASP A 119 -11.96 4.69 -9.70
C ASP A 119 -11.08 4.87 -8.46
N VAL A 120 -9.75 4.86 -8.62
CA VAL A 120 -8.82 5.14 -7.51
C VAL A 120 -9.08 6.54 -6.94
N HIS A 121 -9.37 7.52 -7.80
CA HIS A 121 -9.67 8.86 -7.32
C HIS A 121 -10.94 8.94 -6.47
N ARG A 122 -12.01 8.28 -6.92
CA ARG A 122 -13.27 8.17 -6.18
C ARG A 122 -13.07 7.42 -4.87
N ASP A 123 -12.36 6.30 -4.90
CA ASP A 123 -12.22 5.40 -3.75
C ASP A 123 -11.32 6.01 -2.66
N PHE A 124 -10.23 6.69 -3.04
CA PHE A 124 -9.28 7.28 -2.08
C PHE A 124 -9.57 8.74 -1.71
N PHE A 125 -10.12 9.55 -2.63
CA PHE A 125 -10.34 10.98 -2.40
C PHE A 125 -11.82 11.36 -2.33
N GLY A 126 -12.75 10.43 -2.57
CA GLY A 126 -14.19 10.69 -2.58
C GLY A 126 -14.65 11.57 -3.75
N ARG A 127 -13.80 11.83 -4.74
CA ARG A 127 -14.08 12.71 -5.88
C ARG A 127 -13.26 12.29 -7.11
N GLY A 128 -13.82 12.52 -8.29
CA GLY A 128 -13.13 12.26 -9.56
C GLY A 128 -11.90 13.16 -9.75
N ALA A 129 -11.06 12.80 -10.74
CA ALA A 129 -9.96 13.66 -11.16
C ALA A 129 -10.50 15.03 -11.59
N SER A 130 -9.97 16.12 -11.02
CA SER A 130 -10.16 17.43 -11.64
C SER A 130 -9.36 17.43 -12.93
N THR A 131 -10.06 17.43 -14.06
CA THR A 131 -9.44 17.79 -15.34
C THR A 131 -8.93 19.23 -15.22
N ARG A 132 -7.68 19.47 -15.63
CA ARG A 132 -7.18 20.82 -15.90
C ARG A 132 -7.44 21.15 -17.36
#